data_AF-A0AAW2EV12-F1
#
_entry.id   AF-A0AAW2EV12-F1
#
_cell.length_a   1.000
_cell.length_b   1.000
_cell.length_c   1.000
_cell.angle_alpha   90.00
_cell.angle_beta   90.00
_cell.angle_gamma   90.00
#
_symmetry.space_group_name_H-M   'P 1'
#
loop_
_entity.id
_entity.type
_entity.pdbx_description
1 polymer ?
#
loop_
_entity_poly.entity_id
_entity_poly.type
_entity_poly.pdbx_seq_one_letter_code
_entity_poly.pdbx_strand_id
1 'polypeptide(L)'
;MTEEWKLDHRARKRIKEVKKKARPELVDKAAWTQHGYIKNFQKFWEFQDNAERIDESIVTTEEFVEKYEKPYKPVIIRGVQNGWRAQHKWTIEVGFCITILIYL
;
A
#
# COMPACT_ATOMS: atom_id res chain seq x y z
N MET A 1 4.66 -29.48 -2.02
CA MET A 1 3.77 -29.67 -0.86
C MET A 1 3.04 -28.36 -0.62
N THR A 2 1.84 -28.22 -1.16
CA THR A 2 0.99 -27.03 -0.93
C THR A 2 0.17 -27.31 0.32
N GLU A 3 0.68 -26.87 1.46
CA GLU A 3 -0.11 -26.83 2.70
C GLU A 3 -1.38 -26.01 2.42
N GLU A 4 -2.52 -26.69 2.36
CA GLU A 4 -3.81 -26.06 2.14
C GLU A 4 -4.21 -25.36 3.44
N TRP A 5 -3.82 -24.08 3.58
CA TRP A 5 -4.21 -23.25 4.71
C TRP A 5 -5.74 -23.07 4.70
N LYS A 6 -6.45 -23.94 5.41
CA LYS A 6 -7.89 -23.86 5.59
C LYS A 6 -8.21 -22.68 6.51
N LEU A 7 -8.50 -21.54 5.91
CA LEU A 7 -8.99 -20.35 6.60
C LEU A 7 -10.21 -20.70 7.46
N ASP A 8 -10.23 -20.31 8.73
CA ASP A 8 -11.34 -20.63 9.65
C ASP A 8 -12.71 -20.12 9.13
N HIS A 9 -13.78 -20.81 9.50
CA HIS A 9 -15.15 -20.45 9.12
C HIS A 9 -15.52 -19.02 9.56
N ARG A 10 -15.12 -18.61 10.78
CA ARG A 10 -15.38 -17.25 11.29
C ARG A 10 -14.67 -16.21 10.43
N ALA A 11 -13.43 -16.46 10.04
CA ALA A 11 -12.64 -15.56 9.22
C ALA A 11 -13.27 -15.40 7.82
N ARG A 12 -13.69 -16.50 7.17
CA ARG A 12 -14.41 -16.44 5.89
C ARG A 12 -15.68 -15.61 5.96
N LYS A 13 -16.47 -15.74 7.03
CA LYS A 13 -17.70 -14.97 7.24
C LYS A 13 -17.39 -13.48 7.32
N ARG A 14 -16.41 -13.09 8.15
CA ARG A 14 -15.98 -11.68 8.29
C ARG A 14 -15.51 -11.08 6.97
N ILE A 15 -14.72 -11.81 6.18
CA ILE A 15 -14.27 -11.35 4.86
C ILE A 15 -15.45 -11.08 3.93
N LYS A 16 -16.45 -11.97 3.89
CA LYS A 16 -17.64 -11.79 3.03
C LYS A 16 -18.46 -10.57 3.41
N GLU A 17 -18.70 -10.37 4.70
CA GLU A 17 -19.46 -9.24 5.23
C GLU A 17 -18.78 -7.91 4.89
N VAL A 18 -17.46 -7.81 5.12
CA VAL A 18 -16.67 -6.61 4.79
C VAL A 18 -16.67 -6.35 3.29
N LYS A 19 -16.48 -7.38 2.44
CA LYS A 19 -16.54 -7.23 0.98
C LYS A 19 -17.86 -6.65 0.50
N LYS A 20 -18.98 -7.20 0.99
CA LYS A 20 -20.34 -6.73 0.63
C LYS A 20 -20.59 -5.29 1.07
N LYS A 21 -20.10 -4.90 2.25
CA LYS A 21 -20.24 -3.52 2.75
C LYS A 21 -19.35 -2.52 2.02
N ALA A 22 -18.10 -2.89 1.75
CA ALA A 22 -17.11 -1.99 1.15
C ALA A 22 -17.35 -1.75 -0.34
N ARG A 23 -17.84 -2.76 -1.07
CA ARG A 23 -18.10 -2.70 -2.51
C ARG A 23 -19.44 -3.37 -2.84
N PRO A 24 -20.58 -2.72 -2.53
CA PRO A 24 -21.91 -3.31 -2.69
C PRO A 24 -22.28 -3.59 -4.17
N GLU A 25 -21.63 -2.93 -5.12
CA GLU A 25 -21.80 -3.16 -6.56
C GLU A 25 -21.20 -4.48 -7.04
N LEU A 26 -20.25 -5.05 -6.30
CA LEU A 26 -19.62 -6.34 -6.61
C LEU A 26 -20.37 -7.49 -5.94
N VAL A 27 -21.61 -7.71 -6.38
CA VAL A 27 -22.54 -8.70 -5.81
C VAL A 27 -22.06 -10.14 -6.03
N ASP A 28 -21.61 -10.45 -7.25
CA ASP A 28 -21.18 -11.79 -7.62
C ASP A 28 -19.74 -12.08 -7.21
N LYS A 29 -19.48 -13.31 -6.77
CA LYS A 29 -18.11 -13.76 -6.47
C LYS A 29 -17.19 -13.63 -7.69
N ALA A 30 -17.73 -13.83 -8.89
CA ALA A 30 -17.00 -13.71 -10.15
C ALA A 30 -16.61 -12.26 -10.45
N ALA A 31 -17.39 -11.27 -10.01
CA ALA A 31 -17.12 -9.84 -10.26
C ALA A 31 -15.77 -9.40 -9.67
N TRP A 32 -15.39 -9.97 -8.51
CA TRP A 32 -14.09 -9.70 -7.86
C TRP A 32 -12.88 -10.23 -8.65
N THR A 33 -13.09 -11.17 -9.57
CA THR A 33 -12.03 -11.84 -10.35
C THR A 33 -12.19 -11.71 -11.85
N GLN A 34 -13.20 -10.95 -12.30
CA GLN A 34 -13.67 -10.91 -13.69
C GLN A 34 -12.56 -10.54 -14.69
N HIS A 35 -11.70 -9.59 -14.33
CA HIS A 35 -10.62 -9.13 -15.20
C HIS A 35 -9.40 -10.06 -15.25
N GLY A 36 -9.37 -11.11 -14.41
CA GLY A 36 -8.29 -12.10 -14.44
C GLY A 36 -6.90 -11.52 -14.13
N TYR A 37 -6.82 -10.38 -13.44
CA TYR A 37 -5.54 -9.73 -13.14
C TYR A 37 -4.56 -10.62 -12.39
N ILE A 38 -5.04 -11.59 -11.61
CA ILE A 38 -4.18 -12.61 -10.98
C ILE A 38 -3.20 -13.27 -11.97
N LYS A 39 -3.62 -13.48 -13.23
CA LYS A 39 -2.79 -14.09 -14.27
C LYS A 39 -2.15 -13.07 -15.22
N ASN A 40 -2.81 -11.92 -15.42
CA ASN A 40 -2.49 -10.98 -16.50
C ASN A 40 -2.00 -9.61 -16.00
N PHE A 41 -1.55 -9.49 -14.75
CA PHE A 41 -1.10 -8.21 -14.18
C PHE A 41 0.28 -7.77 -14.66
N GLN A 42 1.12 -8.70 -15.13
CA GLN A 42 2.54 -8.44 -15.45
C GLN A 42 2.74 -7.24 -16.39
N LYS A 43 1.83 -7.04 -17.34
CA LYS A 43 1.86 -5.90 -18.27
C LYS A 43 1.89 -4.53 -17.59
N PHE A 44 1.39 -4.43 -16.35
CA PHE A 44 1.38 -3.19 -15.58
C PHE A 44 2.69 -2.94 -14.82
N TRP A 45 3.62 -3.90 -14.82
CA TRP A 45 4.95 -3.71 -14.25
C TRP A 45 5.89 -3.02 -15.24
N GLU A 46 5.54 -3.00 -16.51
CA GLU A 46 6.26 -2.26 -17.54
C GLU A 46 5.89 -0.77 -17.42
N PHE A 47 6.67 -0.03 -16.63
CA PHE A 47 6.54 1.42 -16.52
C PHE A 47 7.90 2.10 -16.63
N GLN A 48 7.90 3.32 -17.15
CA GLN A 48 9.08 4.17 -17.19
C GLN A 48 9.01 5.13 -16.02
N ASP A 49 9.98 5.01 -15.10
CA ASP A 49 10.14 5.95 -14.01
C ASP A 49 10.80 7.23 -14.52
N ASN A 50 10.12 8.35 -14.36
CA ASN A 50 10.59 9.69 -14.74
C ASN A 50 10.57 10.68 -13.57
N ALA A 51 10.34 10.19 -12.34
CA ALA A 51 10.21 11.05 -11.18
C ALA A 51 11.58 11.47 -10.62
N GLU A 52 11.74 12.77 -10.40
CA GLU A 52 12.95 13.33 -9.78
C GLU A 52 13.06 12.89 -8.31
N ARG A 53 14.29 12.61 -7.86
CA ARG A 53 14.57 12.11 -6.51
C ARG A 53 15.62 12.96 -5.82
N ILE A 54 15.27 13.51 -4.67
CA ILE A 54 16.18 14.24 -3.79
C ILE A 54 16.48 13.43 -2.54
N ASP A 55 17.52 13.82 -1.81
CA ASP A 55 17.86 13.27 -0.50
C ASP A 55 17.71 14.35 0.56
N GLU A 56 17.03 14.02 1.65
CA GLU A 56 16.84 14.90 2.80
C GLU A 56 18.17 15.42 3.38
N SER A 57 19.22 14.60 3.36
CA SER A 57 20.52 14.99 3.94
C SER A 57 21.27 16.03 3.12
N ILE A 58 20.86 16.25 1.86
CA ILE A 58 21.55 17.12 0.90
C ILE A 58 20.80 18.43 0.69
N VAL A 59 19.46 18.37 0.63
CA VAL A 59 18.61 19.53 0.26
C VAL A 59 18.08 20.21 1.51
N THR A 60 18.31 21.53 1.64
CA THR A 60 17.75 22.29 2.76
C THR A 60 16.27 22.60 2.54
N THR A 61 15.58 22.96 3.63
CA THR A 61 14.16 23.34 3.58
C THR A 61 13.91 24.51 2.62
N GLU A 62 14.77 25.53 2.61
CA GLU A 62 14.62 26.70 1.76
C GLU A 62 14.78 26.34 0.28
N GLU A 63 15.78 25.50 -0.04
CA GLU A 63 15.97 25.01 -1.41
C GLU A 63 14.82 24.14 -1.87
N PHE A 64 14.25 23.32 -0.97
CA PHE A 64 13.09 22.50 -1.26
C PHE A 64 11.86 23.37 -1.59
N VAL A 65 11.59 24.37 -0.76
CA VAL A 65 10.46 25.27 -0.93
C VAL A 65 10.55 26.02 -2.26
N GLU A 66 11.72 26.54 -2.61
CA GLU A 66 11.91 27.33 -3.84
C GLU A 66 11.84 26.47 -5.10
N LYS A 67 12.43 25.27 -5.10
CA LYS A 67 12.57 24.44 -6.31
C LYS A 67 11.40 23.48 -6.53
N TYR A 68 10.65 23.11 -5.48
CA TYR A 68 9.59 22.09 -5.58
C TYR A 68 8.25 22.57 -5.05
N GLU A 69 8.18 23.11 -3.84
CA GLU A 69 6.89 23.46 -3.21
C GLU A 69 6.21 24.67 -3.87
N LYS A 70 6.90 25.80 -3.97
CA LYS A 70 6.39 27.03 -4.63
C LYS A 70 6.00 26.82 -6.10
N PRO A 71 6.81 26.13 -6.93
CA PRO A 71 6.42 25.86 -8.32
C PRO A 71 5.42 24.70 -8.46
N TYR A 72 4.97 24.08 -7.35
CA TYR A 72 4.08 22.91 -7.36
C TYR A 72 4.65 21.72 -8.15
N LYS A 73 5.97 21.54 -8.12
CA LYS A 73 6.67 20.48 -8.83
C LYS A 73 6.77 19.23 -7.94
N PRO A 74 6.25 18.06 -8.38
CA PRO A 74 6.36 16.83 -7.60
C PRO A 74 7.79 16.32 -7.58
N VAL A 75 8.21 15.79 -6.43
CA VAL A 75 9.54 15.18 -6.22
C VAL A 75 9.47 14.07 -5.19
N ILE A 76 10.30 13.03 -5.33
CA ILE A 76 10.43 11.95 -4.36
C ILE A 76 11.58 12.27 -3.40
N ILE A 77 11.30 12.27 -2.09
CA ILE A 77 12.30 12.55 -1.06
C ILE A 77 12.79 11.24 -0.43
N ARG A 78 14.09 11.00 -0.50
CA ARG A 78 14.77 9.85 0.13
C ARG A 78 15.37 10.25 1.47
N GLY A 79 15.60 9.27 2.34
CA GLY A 79 16.26 9.49 3.64
C GLY A 79 15.31 9.84 4.80
N VAL A 80 14.14 10.41 4.52
CA VAL A 80 13.18 10.91 5.54
C VAL A 80 12.64 9.86 6.51
N GLN A 81 12.73 8.58 6.17
CA GLN A 81 12.26 7.47 7.01
C GLN A 81 13.39 6.75 7.75
N ASN A 82 14.63 7.25 7.66
CA ASN A 82 15.77 6.65 8.36
C ASN A 82 15.53 6.67 9.88
N GLY A 83 15.70 5.52 10.52
CA GLY A 83 15.48 5.36 11.97
C GLY A 83 14.02 5.15 12.39
N TRP A 84 13.06 5.12 11.47
CA TRP A 84 11.67 4.85 11.81
C TRP A 84 11.51 3.40 12.29
N ARG A 85 10.89 3.23 13.46
CA ARG A 85 10.60 1.89 14.00
C ARG A 85 9.67 1.07 13.10
N ALA A 86 8.90 1.74 12.24
CA ALA A 86 8.07 1.12 11.23
C ALA A 86 8.85 0.15 10.33
N GLN A 87 10.13 0.44 10.05
CA GLN A 87 10.98 -0.40 9.21
C GLN A 87 11.10 -1.86 9.68
N HIS A 88 11.04 -2.09 11.00
CA HIS A 88 11.13 -3.44 11.58
C HIS A 88 9.84 -3.90 12.28
N LYS A 89 8.90 -2.99 12.58
CA LYS A 89 7.66 -3.34 13.28
C LYS A 89 6.48 -3.63 12.35
N TRP A 90 6.48 -3.10 11.12
CA TRP A 90 5.37 -3.27 10.17
C TRP A 90 5.60 -4.49 9.28
N THR A 91 5.67 -5.67 9.90
CA THR A 91 5.77 -6.97 9.19
C THR A 91 4.50 -7.78 9.41
N ILE A 92 4.24 -8.76 8.55
CA ILE A 92 3.06 -9.65 8.67
C ILE A 92 3.10 -10.44 9.99
N GLU A 93 4.30 -10.82 10.44
CA GLU A 93 4.50 -11.63 11.66
C GLU A 93 4.34 -10.81 12.95
N VAL A 94 4.79 -9.55 12.93
CA VAL A 94 4.75 -8.65 14.10
C VAL A 94 3.45 -7.84 14.14
N GLY A 95 2.78 -7.69 13.00
CA GLY A 95 1.65 -6.80 12.76
C GLY A 95 0.28 -7.40 13.06
N PHE A 96 0.01 -7.81 14.31
CA PHE A 96 -1.36 -7.92 14.82
C PHE A 96 -1.92 -6.55 15.29
N CYS A 97 -1.26 -5.44 14.93
CA CYS A 97 -1.45 -4.09 15.49
C CYS A 97 -2.16 -3.12 14.53
N ILE A 98 -3.32 -3.49 13.96
CA ILE A 98 -4.20 -2.55 13.22
C ILE A 98 -5.57 -2.39 13.92
N THR A 99 -5.62 -2.52 15.25
CA THR A 99 -6.83 -2.18 16.02
C THR A 99 -6.69 -0.86 16.78
N ILE A 100 -5.49 -0.25 16.85
CA ILE A 100 -5.23 0.89 17.76
C ILE A 100 -5.09 2.24 17.04
N LEU A 101 -4.89 2.32 15.73
CA LEU A 101 -4.63 3.61 15.04
C LEU A 101 -5.81 4.22 14.27
N ILE A 102 -7.07 3.87 14.60
CA ILE A 102 -8.27 4.57 14.08
C ILE A 102 -8.95 5.44 15.18
N TYR A 103 -8.37 5.52 16.38
CA TYR A 103 -8.86 6.38 17.47
C TYR A 103 -7.80 7.40 17.93
N LEU A 104 -7.25 8.17 16.98
CA LEU A 104 -6.60 9.46 17.25
C LEU A 104 -7.11 10.48 16.25
#